data_AF-A0A1G9KSK2-F1
#
_entry.id   AF-A0A1G9KSK2-F1
#
_cell.length_a   1.000
_cell.length_b   1.000
_cell.length_c   1.000
_cell.angle_alpha   90.00
_cell.angle_beta   90.00
_cell.angle_gamma   90.00
#
_symmetry.space_group_name_H-M   'P 1'
#
loop_
_entity.id
_entity.type
_entity.pdbx_description
1 polymer ?
#
loop_
_entity_poly.entity_id
_entity_poly.type
_entity_poly.pdbx_seq_one_letter_code
_entity_poly.pdbx_strand_id
1 'polypeptide(L)'
;MELKQAMEAATAELDVRPGFVGDVMAGGRRRHTRKLVAVTAAVALLAGVTAGVMVTRSDEHGGFTTRDPRLTAATSGDLASSRKDVEHALQVWQSTQKAPERITDFSAPARVFWAGSTPDGPAVLILQPVRVASTPTPKTLVGLVAMNEVVDREVLLDGEPERGLYRFGASESTNVVLNLGRTVYWSQRPVRGGDGRLSRQWQAAESSGGGVAVVSAQQADRPVFVRSDSRPAADDFLSEPLMAKPDYGPDGAFQPHAGLGWTDNVWATNRQDEHPQMKSMLSHRDMQRAGVLDYVVRDYEWGRWQVQAWLPDGRFVSVFEANGETYAALYRANGTFDGGLAGSAVNRTAPLPARVRLPGDLGTVVAEFGARIGPDRRPDVWIAPAGTTEVAVERPNGDSVQVPLA
;
A
#
# COMPACT_ATOMS: atom_id res chain seq x y z
N MET A 1 -12.17 49.07 44.67
CA MET A 1 -12.91 49.21 43.40
C MET A 1 -13.32 47.80 42.99
N GLU A 2 -14.61 47.49 43.06
CA GLU A 2 -15.11 46.13 42.76
C GLU A 2 -15.10 45.86 41.26
N LEU A 3 -14.76 44.62 40.88
CA LEU A 3 -14.63 44.14 39.49
C LEU A 3 -15.85 44.50 38.61
N LYS A 4 -17.03 44.57 39.23
CA LYS A 4 -18.29 44.92 38.57
C LYS A 4 -18.29 46.34 38.02
N GLN A 5 -17.79 47.32 38.78
CA GLN A 5 -17.73 48.72 38.33
C GLN A 5 -16.69 48.93 37.24
N ALA A 6 -15.60 48.16 37.25
CA ALA A 6 -14.60 48.18 36.18
C ALA A 6 -15.14 47.61 34.86
N MET A 7 -16.00 46.57 34.93
CA MET A 7 -16.63 46.00 33.73
C MET A 7 -17.78 46.85 33.18
N GLU A 8 -18.57 47.49 34.05
CA GLU A 8 -19.62 48.43 33.63
C GLU A 8 -19.03 49.68 32.96
N ALA A 9 -17.91 50.21 33.49
CA ALA A 9 -17.20 51.32 32.86
C ALA A 9 -16.58 50.96 31.50
N ALA A 10 -16.09 49.72 31.35
CA ALA A 10 -15.46 49.25 30.10
C ALA A 10 -16.47 48.92 28.97
N THR A 11 -17.77 48.86 29.28
CA THR A 11 -18.81 48.48 28.29
C THR A 11 -19.80 49.60 27.97
N ALA A 12 -19.73 50.73 28.68
CA ALA A 12 -20.64 51.87 28.49
C ALA A 12 -20.48 52.59 27.14
N GLU A 13 -19.33 52.46 26.48
CA GLU A 13 -19.03 53.11 25.19
C GLU A 13 -19.11 52.16 23.97
N LEU A 14 -19.54 50.91 24.18
CA LEU A 14 -19.67 49.93 23.10
C LEU A 14 -20.96 50.17 22.31
N ASP A 15 -20.86 50.97 21.25
CA ASP A 15 -21.95 51.19 20.31
C ASP A 15 -22.15 49.94 19.45
N VAL A 16 -23.25 49.22 19.71
CA VAL A 16 -23.53 47.94 19.06
C VAL A 16 -24.10 48.21 17.68
N ARG A 17 -23.29 47.93 16.65
CA ARG A 17 -23.69 48.04 15.24
C ARG A 17 -25.09 47.42 15.00
N PRO A 18 -26.00 48.13 14.31
CA PRO A 18 -27.29 47.57 13.91
C PRO A 18 -27.10 46.26 13.12
N GLY A 19 -27.70 45.17 13.60
CA GLY A 19 -27.55 43.83 13.02
C GLY A 19 -26.59 42.90 13.76
N PHE A 20 -25.81 43.37 14.74
CA PHE A 20 -24.88 42.53 15.51
C PHE A 20 -25.55 41.33 16.19
N VAL A 21 -26.74 41.52 16.78
CA VAL A 21 -27.50 40.43 17.40
C VAL A 21 -28.00 39.42 16.33
N GLY A 22 -28.33 39.90 15.14
CA GLY A 22 -28.70 39.06 13.99
C GLY A 22 -27.52 38.25 13.46
N ASP A 23 -26.34 38.86 13.34
CA ASP A 23 -25.10 38.24 12.88
C ASP A 23 -24.55 37.23 13.91
N VAL A 24 -24.69 37.53 15.21
CA VAL A 24 -24.34 36.60 16.30
C VAL A 24 -25.31 35.40 16.31
N MET A 25 -26.60 35.61 16.07
CA MET A 25 -27.58 34.52 15.95
C MET A 25 -27.39 33.69 14.66
N ALA A 26 -26.98 34.31 13.55
CA ALA A 26 -26.64 33.62 12.31
C ALA A 26 -25.32 32.83 12.42
N GLY A 27 -24.32 33.39 13.10
CA GLY A 27 -23.06 32.71 13.45
C GLY A 27 -23.27 31.57 14.46
N GLY A 28 -24.18 31.77 15.43
CA GLY A 28 -24.61 30.76 16.40
C GLY A 28 -25.28 29.56 15.75
N ARG A 29 -26.19 29.76 14.78
CA ARG A 29 -26.82 28.66 14.03
C ARG A 29 -25.82 27.88 13.17
N ARG A 30 -24.84 28.53 12.54
CA ARG A 30 -23.77 27.84 11.78
C ARG A 30 -22.83 27.03 12.68
N ARG A 31 -22.57 27.47 13.91
CA ARG A 31 -21.81 26.70 14.90
C ARG A 31 -22.63 25.54 15.50
N HIS A 32 -23.94 25.72 15.65
CA HIS A 32 -24.82 24.67 16.16
C HIS A 32 -25.05 23.54 15.15
N THR A 33 -25.16 23.83 13.84
CA THR A 33 -25.27 22.78 12.81
C THR A 33 -23.96 22.02 12.57
N ARG A 34 -22.79 22.67 12.67
CA ARG A 34 -21.49 21.95 12.64
C ARG A 34 -21.28 21.06 13.87
N LYS A 35 -21.78 21.46 15.05
CA LYS A 35 -21.77 20.60 16.24
C LYS A 35 -22.85 19.51 16.19
N LEU A 36 -24.00 19.74 15.55
CA LEU A 36 -25.03 18.71 15.44
C LEU A 36 -24.65 17.56 14.50
N VAL A 37 -23.86 17.81 13.44
CA VAL A 37 -23.32 16.73 12.59
C VAL A 37 -22.20 15.95 13.30
N ALA A 38 -21.38 16.62 14.12
CA ALA A 38 -20.37 15.95 14.95
C ALA A 38 -21.00 15.15 16.12
N VAL A 39 -22.18 15.54 16.61
CA VAL A 39 -22.87 14.85 17.72
C VAL A 39 -23.85 13.78 17.23
N THR A 40 -24.33 13.81 15.99
CA THR A 40 -25.10 12.67 15.42
C THR A 40 -24.22 11.50 14.97
N ALA A 41 -22.96 11.74 14.62
CA ALA A 41 -21.98 10.65 14.42
C ALA A 41 -21.62 9.91 15.73
N ALA A 42 -21.80 10.56 16.89
CA ALA A 42 -21.53 9.97 18.21
C ALA A 42 -22.74 9.21 18.81
N VAL A 43 -23.93 9.30 18.20
CA VAL A 43 -25.15 8.62 18.70
C VAL A 43 -25.60 7.46 17.80
N ALA A 44 -25.13 7.39 16.56
CA ALA A 44 -25.34 6.22 15.70
C ALA A 44 -24.52 4.97 16.10
N LEU A 45 -23.59 5.11 17.06
CA LEU A 45 -22.87 3.99 17.71
C LEU A 45 -23.55 3.52 19.01
N LEU A 46 -24.69 4.09 19.42
CA LEU A 46 -25.34 3.83 20.72
C LEU A 46 -26.82 3.45 20.65
N ALA A 47 -27.32 3.03 19.48
CA ALA A 47 -28.67 2.48 19.35
C ALA A 47 -28.61 0.95 19.31
N GLY A 48 -28.43 0.31 20.48
CA GLY A 48 -28.71 -1.11 20.61
C GLY A 48 -27.97 -1.93 21.67
N VAL A 49 -27.80 -1.47 22.92
CA VAL A 49 -27.68 -2.39 24.07
C VAL A 49 -28.26 -1.75 25.33
N THR A 50 -29.37 -2.31 25.80
CA THR A 50 -29.91 -2.10 27.14
C THR A 50 -29.08 -2.85 28.19
N ALA A 51 -28.68 -2.12 29.24
CA ALA A 51 -28.33 -2.56 30.60
C ALA A 51 -27.07 -3.45 30.81
N GLY A 52 -26.09 -2.86 31.50
CA GLY A 52 -24.99 -3.59 32.15
C GLY A 52 -23.74 -2.74 32.39
N VAL A 53 -23.82 -1.70 33.21
CA VAL A 53 -22.61 -0.99 33.67
C VAL A 53 -21.88 -1.90 34.67
N MET A 54 -20.96 -2.73 34.20
CA MET A 54 -19.93 -3.29 35.07
C MET A 54 -18.88 -2.20 35.32
N VAL A 55 -18.85 -1.70 36.56
CA VAL A 55 -17.73 -0.92 37.09
C VAL A 55 -16.53 -1.88 37.18
N THR A 56 -15.69 -1.90 36.15
CA THR A 56 -14.39 -2.58 36.25
C THR A 56 -13.50 -1.76 37.18
N ARG A 57 -13.01 -2.39 38.24
CA ARG A 57 -11.99 -1.86 39.17
C ARG A 57 -10.87 -1.17 38.39
N SER A 58 -10.49 0.04 38.82
CA SER A 58 -9.25 0.67 38.42
C SER A 58 -8.08 -0.25 38.78
N ASP A 59 -7.42 -0.81 37.77
CA ASP A 59 -6.21 -1.62 37.98
C ASP A 59 -5.09 -0.72 38.51
N GLU A 60 -4.63 -1.02 39.73
CA GLU A 60 -3.44 -0.46 40.38
C GLU A 60 -2.12 -0.98 39.75
N HIS A 61 -2.13 -1.40 38.48
CA HIS A 61 -0.92 -1.74 37.74
C HIS A 61 -0.35 -0.48 37.09
N GLY A 62 0.40 0.28 37.90
CA GLY A 62 1.05 1.52 37.52
C GLY A 62 1.82 1.43 36.20
N GLY A 63 1.47 2.33 35.27
CA GLY A 63 2.37 2.74 34.19
C GLY A 63 2.17 2.10 32.82
N PHE A 64 1.09 1.37 32.55
CA PHE A 64 0.76 0.80 31.22
C PHE A 64 -0.37 1.51 30.48
N THR A 65 -0.64 2.77 30.81
CA THR A 65 -1.70 3.54 30.16
C THR A 65 -1.27 3.96 28.76
N THR A 66 -1.81 3.28 27.74
CA THR A 66 -1.76 3.76 26.35
C THR A 66 -2.99 4.64 26.08
N ARG A 67 -2.91 5.54 25.10
CA ARG A 67 -4.04 6.38 24.68
C ARG A 67 -4.93 5.72 23.63
N ASP A 68 -4.73 4.43 23.35
CA ASP A 68 -5.49 3.72 22.32
C ASP A 68 -6.91 3.43 22.85
N PRO A 69 -7.96 4.11 22.31
CA PRO A 69 -9.32 3.94 22.80
C PRO A 69 -9.86 2.53 22.60
N ARG A 70 -9.25 1.74 21.69
CA ARG A 70 -9.65 0.37 21.40
C ARG A 70 -9.37 -0.59 22.55
N LEU A 71 -8.41 -0.28 23.44
CA LEU A 71 -8.15 -1.08 24.64
C LEU A 71 -9.29 -1.04 25.65
N THR A 72 -10.15 -0.02 25.56
CA THR A 72 -11.34 0.16 26.40
C THR A 72 -12.65 -0.05 25.65
N ALA A 73 -12.60 -0.29 24.34
CA ALA A 73 -13.77 -0.55 23.53
C ALA A 73 -14.36 -1.93 23.88
N ALA A 74 -15.68 -2.07 23.73
CA ALA A 74 -16.31 -3.38 23.82
C ALA A 74 -15.83 -4.29 22.69
N THR A 75 -15.65 -5.58 22.98
CA THR A 75 -15.36 -6.58 21.94
C THR A 75 -16.46 -6.59 20.89
N SER A 76 -16.06 -6.59 19.63
CA SER A 76 -16.96 -6.59 18.48
C SER A 76 -16.83 -7.85 17.62
N GLY A 77 -17.70 -8.02 16.63
CA GLY A 77 -17.75 -9.20 15.75
C GLY A 77 -18.78 -10.24 16.19
N ASP A 78 -19.07 -11.20 15.32
CA ASP A 78 -20.10 -12.23 15.51
C ASP A 78 -19.73 -13.25 16.60
N LEU A 79 -18.45 -13.39 16.93
CA LEU A 79 -17.96 -14.23 18.03
C LEU A 79 -17.64 -13.42 19.29
N ALA A 80 -18.01 -12.15 19.38
CA ALA A 80 -17.72 -11.30 20.54
C ALA A 80 -18.24 -11.87 21.87
N SER A 81 -19.39 -12.56 21.85
CA SER A 81 -19.96 -13.20 23.03
C SER A 81 -19.52 -14.66 23.22
N SER A 82 -18.71 -15.21 22.32
CA SER A 82 -18.22 -16.59 22.44
C SER A 82 -17.10 -16.66 23.45
N ARG A 83 -17.47 -16.97 24.70
CA ARG A 83 -16.51 -17.12 25.81
C ARG A 83 -15.42 -18.15 25.49
N LYS A 84 -15.79 -19.26 24.85
CA LYS A 84 -14.86 -20.33 24.46
C LYS A 84 -13.79 -19.81 23.50
N ASP A 85 -14.19 -19.13 22.42
CA ASP A 85 -13.25 -18.67 21.39
C ASP A 85 -12.37 -17.53 21.90
N VAL A 86 -12.96 -16.60 22.68
CA VAL A 86 -12.24 -15.48 23.31
C VAL A 86 -11.21 -15.96 24.33
N GLU A 87 -11.59 -16.84 25.26
CA GLU A 87 -10.67 -17.37 26.28
C GLU A 87 -9.55 -18.20 25.65
N HIS A 88 -9.88 -19.04 24.66
CA HIS A 88 -8.89 -19.83 23.93
C HIS A 88 -7.89 -18.96 23.17
N ALA A 89 -8.35 -17.93 22.46
CA ALA A 89 -7.47 -17.01 21.76
C ALA A 89 -6.54 -16.23 22.71
N LEU A 90 -7.05 -15.80 23.87
CA LEU A 90 -6.23 -15.18 24.92
C LEU A 90 -5.19 -16.15 25.49
N GLN A 91 -5.53 -17.43 25.66
CA GLN A 91 -4.56 -18.45 26.07
C GLN A 91 -3.45 -18.66 25.03
N VAL A 92 -3.79 -18.77 23.75
CA VAL A 92 -2.81 -18.87 22.65
C VAL A 92 -1.90 -17.64 22.60
N TRP A 93 -2.50 -16.45 22.75
CA TRP A 93 -1.76 -15.20 22.80
C TRP A 93 -0.77 -15.17 23.96
N GLN A 94 -1.23 -15.56 25.15
CA GLN A 94 -0.44 -15.58 26.38
C GLN A 94 0.59 -16.70 26.43
N SER A 95 0.42 -17.81 25.70
CA SER A 95 1.41 -18.90 25.65
C SER A 95 2.56 -18.58 24.70
N THR A 96 2.33 -17.69 23.73
CA THR A 96 3.31 -17.27 22.72
C THR A 96 4.15 -16.07 23.20
N GLN A 97 4.70 -16.15 24.43
CA GLN A 97 5.42 -15.05 25.13
C GLN A 97 6.86 -14.79 24.66
N LYS A 98 7.29 -15.28 23.50
CA LYS A 98 8.54 -14.76 22.93
C LYS A 98 8.27 -13.31 22.54
N ALA A 99 8.63 -12.40 23.44
CA ALA A 99 8.60 -10.98 23.21
C ALA A 99 9.36 -10.73 21.90
N PRO A 100 8.73 -10.07 20.89
CA PRO A 100 9.47 -9.51 19.77
C PRO A 100 10.67 -8.73 20.32
N GLU A 101 11.82 -8.75 19.64
CA GLU A 101 13.13 -8.27 20.14
C GLU A 101 13.14 -6.86 20.76
N ARG A 102 12.11 -6.05 20.51
CA ARG A 102 11.98 -4.67 20.97
C ARG A 102 11.13 -4.49 22.24
N ILE A 103 10.34 -5.48 22.64
CA ILE A 103 9.42 -5.38 23.79
C ILE A 103 10.14 -5.77 25.08
N THR A 104 10.23 -4.85 26.03
CA THR A 104 10.88 -5.04 27.33
C THR A 104 9.91 -5.48 28.43
N ASP A 105 8.61 -5.23 28.26
CA ASP A 105 7.58 -5.67 29.20
C ASP A 105 6.27 -5.98 28.48
N PHE A 106 5.74 -7.19 28.74
CA PHE A 106 4.54 -7.77 28.17
C PHE A 106 3.52 -8.20 29.25
N SER A 107 3.68 -7.71 30.48
CA SER A 107 2.88 -8.18 31.63
C SER A 107 1.47 -7.59 31.69
N ALA A 108 1.19 -6.50 30.97
CA ALA A 108 -0.12 -5.85 31.03
C ALA A 108 -1.23 -6.76 30.45
N PRO A 109 -2.48 -6.67 30.95
CA PRO A 109 -3.57 -7.51 30.45
C PRO A 109 -3.86 -7.28 28.96
N ALA A 110 -3.95 -8.38 28.20
CA ALA A 110 -4.43 -8.37 26.83
C ALA A 110 -5.97 -8.23 26.77
N ARG A 111 -6.47 -7.61 25.71
CA ARG A 111 -7.90 -7.34 25.48
C ARG A 111 -8.28 -7.76 24.07
N VAL A 112 -9.47 -8.34 23.93
CA VAL A 112 -10.02 -8.68 22.61
C VAL A 112 -10.79 -7.50 22.06
N PHE A 113 -10.34 -6.99 20.92
CA PHE A 113 -11.00 -5.89 20.21
C PHE A 113 -12.10 -6.40 19.28
N TRP A 114 -11.82 -7.49 18.57
CA TRP A 114 -12.71 -8.11 17.61
C TRP A 114 -12.55 -9.63 17.66
N ALA A 115 -13.66 -10.35 17.56
CA ALA A 115 -13.69 -11.81 17.42
C ALA A 115 -14.78 -12.17 16.41
N GLY A 116 -14.40 -12.92 15.37
CA GLY A 116 -15.36 -13.29 14.34
C GLY A 116 -15.05 -14.55 13.56
N SER A 117 -16.07 -15.03 12.87
CA SER A 117 -15.96 -16.19 11.99
C SER A 117 -15.35 -15.79 10.65
N THR A 118 -14.41 -16.60 10.15
CA THR A 118 -13.81 -16.43 8.82
C THR A 118 -13.92 -17.75 8.03
N PRO A 119 -13.69 -17.73 6.71
CA PRO A 119 -13.70 -18.96 5.90
C PRO A 119 -12.72 -20.03 6.40
N ASP A 120 -11.60 -19.63 7.00
CA ASP A 120 -10.58 -20.53 7.57
C ASP A 120 -10.75 -20.76 9.09
N GLY A 121 -11.91 -20.40 9.66
CA GLY A 121 -12.27 -20.62 11.06
C GLY A 121 -12.27 -19.35 11.92
N PRO A 122 -12.40 -19.48 13.25
CA PRO A 122 -12.43 -18.34 14.16
C PRO A 122 -11.13 -17.52 14.12
N ALA A 123 -11.27 -16.21 14.12
CA ALA A 123 -10.15 -15.27 14.21
C ALA A 123 -10.45 -14.18 15.25
N VAL A 124 -9.41 -13.79 15.99
CA VAL A 124 -9.54 -12.89 17.13
C VAL A 124 -8.41 -11.85 17.08
N LEU A 125 -8.79 -10.58 17.04
CA LEU A 125 -7.85 -9.47 17.13
C LEU A 125 -7.67 -9.05 18.59
N ILE A 126 -6.41 -9.08 19.02
CA ILE A 126 -6.01 -8.82 20.40
C ILE A 126 -5.15 -7.56 20.45
N LEU A 127 -5.43 -6.74 21.46
CA LEU A 127 -4.70 -5.54 21.81
C LEU A 127 -4.05 -5.73 23.18
N GLN A 128 -2.82 -5.24 23.35
CA GLN A 128 -2.15 -5.29 24.65
C GLN A 128 -1.22 -4.10 24.84
N PRO A 129 -1.26 -3.43 26.00
CA PRO A 129 -0.22 -2.46 26.36
C PRO A 129 1.13 -3.16 26.56
N VAL A 130 2.19 -2.61 26.00
CA VAL A 130 3.56 -3.15 26.12
C VAL A 130 4.57 -2.03 26.35
N ARG A 131 5.69 -2.32 27.00
CA ARG A 131 6.85 -1.40 27.04
C ARG A 131 7.85 -1.79 25.97
N VAL A 132 8.38 -0.80 25.28
CA VAL A 132 9.36 -0.97 24.21
C VAL A 132 10.62 -0.23 24.62
N ALA A 133 11.80 -0.83 24.45
CA ALA A 133 13.07 -0.25 24.90
C ALA A 133 13.31 1.17 24.34
N SER A 134 12.88 1.42 23.10
CA SER A 134 13.11 2.66 22.37
C SER A 134 12.15 3.79 22.75
N THR A 135 11.13 3.55 23.57
CA THR A 135 10.10 4.56 23.87
C THR A 135 9.79 4.65 25.37
N PRO A 136 9.72 5.86 25.94
CA PRO A 136 9.46 6.04 27.38
C PRO A 136 8.01 5.73 27.78
N THR A 137 7.07 5.85 26.83
CA THR A 137 5.64 5.59 27.05
C THR A 137 5.25 4.18 26.58
N PRO A 138 4.34 3.48 27.28
CA PRO A 138 3.75 2.25 26.79
C PRO A 138 3.15 2.40 25.39
N LYS A 139 3.29 1.36 24.58
CA LYS A 139 2.74 1.24 23.22
C LYS A 139 1.65 0.19 23.19
N THR A 140 0.80 0.26 22.17
CA THR A 140 -0.18 -0.80 21.92
C THR A 140 0.44 -1.83 20.98
N LEU A 141 0.40 -3.09 21.39
CA LEU A 141 0.62 -4.22 20.51
C LEU A 141 -0.73 -4.70 19.98
N VAL A 142 -0.84 -4.83 18.67
CA VAL A 142 -2.00 -5.39 17.99
C VAL A 142 -1.59 -6.69 17.32
N GLY A 143 -2.41 -7.74 17.40
CA GLY A 143 -2.14 -8.96 16.67
C GLY A 143 -3.37 -9.81 16.44
N LEU A 144 -3.25 -10.72 15.49
CA LEU A 144 -4.31 -11.67 15.14
C LEU A 144 -3.98 -13.06 15.67
N VAL A 145 -4.94 -13.68 16.34
CA VAL A 145 -4.94 -15.11 16.66
C VAL A 145 -5.96 -15.80 15.76
N ALA A 146 -5.52 -16.80 15.02
CA ALA A 146 -6.36 -17.65 14.19
C ALA A 146 -5.71 -19.04 14.08
N MET A 147 -6.47 -20.08 13.73
CA MET A 147 -5.94 -21.44 13.54
C MET A 147 -5.08 -21.97 14.72
N ASN A 148 -5.40 -21.56 15.96
CA ASN A 148 -4.65 -21.88 17.20
C ASN A 148 -3.22 -21.33 17.28
N GLU A 149 -2.90 -20.31 16.49
CA GLU A 149 -1.60 -19.64 16.53
C GLU A 149 -1.73 -18.12 16.48
N VAL A 150 -0.64 -17.44 16.80
CA VAL A 150 -0.53 -15.99 16.58
C VAL A 150 -0.02 -15.78 15.15
N VAL A 151 -0.90 -15.28 14.28
CA VAL A 151 -0.63 -15.07 12.85
C VAL A 151 0.44 -14.00 12.64
N ASP A 152 0.21 -12.80 13.20
CA ASP A 152 1.21 -11.73 13.23
C ASP A 152 0.90 -10.74 14.35
N ARG A 153 1.90 -9.90 14.65
CA ARG A 153 1.88 -8.85 15.66
C ARG A 153 2.54 -7.57 15.13
N GLU A 154 1.97 -6.43 15.47
CA GLU A 154 2.56 -5.12 15.24
C GLU A 154 2.50 -4.22 16.47
N VAL A 155 3.60 -3.53 16.74
CA VAL A 155 3.68 -2.53 17.81
C VAL A 155 3.41 -1.18 17.20
N LEU A 156 2.45 -0.44 17.74
CA LEU A 156 2.11 0.90 17.27
C LEU A 156 3.09 1.92 17.84
N LEU A 157 4.08 2.30 17.03
CA LEU A 157 5.06 3.33 17.35
C LEU A 157 4.54 4.70 16.91
N ASP A 158 4.95 5.75 17.62
CA ASP A 158 4.51 7.11 17.29
C ASP A 158 5.06 7.52 15.93
N GLY A 159 4.19 7.98 15.04
CA GLY A 159 4.56 8.40 13.69
C GLY A 159 4.67 7.28 12.66
N GLU A 160 4.54 6.01 13.08
CA GLU A 160 4.45 4.88 12.14
C GLU A 160 2.98 4.56 11.83
N PRO A 161 2.62 4.36 10.55
CA PRO A 161 1.27 3.97 10.18
C PRO A 161 0.99 2.52 10.62
N GLU A 162 -0.18 2.31 11.24
CA GLU A 162 -0.68 0.96 11.53
C GLU A 162 -1.00 0.25 10.21
N ARG A 163 -0.41 -0.94 9.97
CA ARG A 163 -0.61 -1.69 8.72
C ARG A 163 -1.98 -2.34 8.71
N GLY A 164 -2.38 -2.96 9.83
CA GLY A 164 -3.71 -3.50 10.05
C GLY A 164 -4.14 -4.52 9.00
N LEU A 165 -3.23 -5.27 8.40
CA LEU A 165 -3.52 -6.35 7.45
C LEU A 165 -2.85 -7.64 7.94
N TYR A 166 -3.66 -8.66 8.19
CA TYR A 166 -3.25 -9.98 8.65
C TYR A 166 -3.73 -11.03 7.66
N ARG A 167 -2.85 -11.98 7.30
CA ARG A 167 -3.14 -13.00 6.30
C ARG A 167 -2.90 -14.40 6.86
N PHE A 168 -3.85 -15.30 6.69
CA PHE A 168 -3.79 -16.68 7.18
C PHE A 168 -4.69 -17.60 6.34
N GLY A 169 -4.81 -18.86 6.76
CA GLY A 169 -5.64 -19.85 6.07
C GLY A 169 -4.86 -20.69 5.06
N ALA A 170 -5.53 -21.68 4.49
CA ALA A 170 -4.91 -22.49 3.45
C ALA A 170 -4.53 -21.59 2.25
N SER A 171 -3.28 -21.69 1.81
CA SER A 171 -2.71 -20.82 0.76
C SER A 171 -2.85 -19.31 1.08
N GLU A 172 -2.80 -18.92 2.35
CA GLU A 172 -2.86 -17.51 2.75
C GLU A 172 -4.11 -16.77 2.22
N SER A 173 -5.23 -17.48 2.12
CA SER A 173 -6.40 -16.99 1.38
C SER A 173 -7.34 -16.08 2.18
N THR A 174 -7.22 -16.04 3.50
CA THR A 174 -8.05 -15.17 4.35
C THR A 174 -7.26 -13.96 4.82
N ASN A 175 -7.82 -12.77 4.55
CA ASN A 175 -7.27 -11.47 4.93
C ASN A 175 -8.19 -10.80 5.95
N VAL A 176 -7.64 -10.41 7.09
CA VAL A 176 -8.33 -9.61 8.12
C VAL A 176 -7.72 -8.22 8.11
N VAL A 177 -8.57 -7.21 7.87
CA VAL A 177 -8.17 -5.82 7.69
C VAL A 177 -8.80 -4.93 8.75
N LEU A 178 -7.97 -4.20 9.51
CA LEU A 178 -8.41 -3.15 10.40
C LEU A 178 -8.78 -1.93 9.59
N ASN A 179 -10.04 -1.53 9.66
CA ASN A 179 -10.58 -0.50 8.79
C ASN A 179 -10.23 0.93 9.30
N LEU A 180 -9.94 1.07 10.60
CA LEU A 180 -9.64 2.32 11.30
C LEU A 180 -10.60 3.47 10.99
N GLY A 181 -11.89 3.15 10.88
CA GLY A 181 -12.94 4.12 10.56
C GLY A 181 -13.09 4.47 9.08
N ARG A 182 -12.31 3.85 8.20
CA ARG A 182 -12.42 3.99 6.73
C ARG A 182 -13.00 2.74 6.11
N THR A 183 -13.52 2.86 4.88
CA THR A 183 -13.90 1.67 4.10
C THR A 183 -12.64 0.99 3.56
N VAL A 184 -12.61 -0.34 3.62
CA VAL A 184 -11.57 -1.13 2.95
C VAL A 184 -12.06 -1.46 1.55
N TYR A 185 -11.31 -1.05 0.55
CA TYR A 185 -11.50 -1.46 -0.83
C TYR A 185 -10.42 -2.45 -1.21
N TRP A 186 -10.76 -3.41 -2.07
CA TRP A 186 -9.80 -4.39 -2.55
C TRP A 186 -9.99 -4.71 -4.03
N SER A 187 -8.91 -5.16 -4.67
CA SER A 187 -8.89 -5.54 -6.09
C SER A 187 -7.81 -6.59 -6.35
N GLN A 188 -8.10 -7.65 -7.10
CA GLN A 188 -7.17 -8.78 -7.28
C GLN A 188 -6.20 -8.63 -8.45
N ARG A 189 -6.68 -8.22 -9.62
CA ARG A 189 -5.83 -8.15 -10.82
C ARG A 189 -6.25 -6.95 -11.67
N PRO A 190 -5.33 -6.01 -11.95
CA PRO A 190 -5.62 -4.97 -12.92
C PRO A 190 -5.72 -5.58 -14.32
N VAL A 191 -6.54 -4.99 -15.17
CA VAL A 191 -6.71 -5.36 -16.58
C VAL A 191 -6.09 -4.29 -17.45
N ARG A 192 -5.27 -4.69 -18.42
CA ARG A 192 -4.68 -3.78 -19.41
C ARG A 192 -5.68 -3.50 -20.52
N GLY A 193 -6.03 -2.23 -20.72
CA GLY A 193 -6.88 -1.75 -21.80
C GLY A 193 -6.14 -1.68 -23.14
N GLY A 194 -6.88 -1.38 -24.21
CA GLY A 194 -6.32 -1.21 -25.56
C GLY A 194 -5.41 0.02 -25.71
N ASP A 195 -5.47 0.95 -24.75
CA ASP A 195 -4.56 2.09 -24.62
C ASP A 195 -3.24 1.71 -23.90
N GLY A 196 -3.06 0.45 -23.52
CA GLY A 196 -1.90 -0.04 -22.79
C GLY A 196 -1.90 0.28 -21.30
N ARG A 197 -2.94 0.96 -20.79
CA ARG A 197 -3.05 1.34 -19.37
C ARG A 197 -3.78 0.25 -18.59
N LEU A 198 -3.36 0.06 -17.35
CA LEU A 198 -3.99 -0.79 -16.36
C LEU A 198 -5.23 -0.08 -15.81
N SER A 199 -6.22 -0.88 -15.46
CA SER A 199 -7.42 -0.44 -14.75
C SER A 199 -7.84 -1.51 -13.74
N ARG A 200 -8.48 -1.09 -12.64
CA ARG A 200 -8.92 -1.97 -11.56
C ARG A 200 -10.41 -1.86 -11.36
N GLN A 201 -11.00 -3.01 -11.01
CA GLN A 201 -12.31 -3.03 -10.38
C GLN A 201 -12.10 -3.10 -8.87
N TRP A 202 -12.55 -2.06 -8.18
CA TRP A 202 -12.48 -1.95 -6.73
C TRP A 202 -13.79 -2.42 -6.10
N GLN A 203 -13.67 -3.38 -5.19
CA GLN A 203 -14.77 -3.91 -4.42
C GLN A 203 -14.67 -3.41 -2.98
N ALA A 204 -15.78 -2.98 -2.40
CA ALA A 204 -15.81 -2.69 -0.97
C ALA A 204 -15.80 -4.02 -0.21
N ALA A 205 -14.91 -4.16 0.77
CA ALA A 205 -14.95 -5.29 1.68
C ALA A 205 -16.16 -5.14 2.61
N GLU A 206 -16.88 -6.23 2.85
CA GLU A 206 -17.92 -6.25 3.85
C GLU A 206 -17.28 -6.08 5.23
N SER A 207 -17.75 -5.08 6.00
CA SER A 207 -17.35 -4.95 7.39
C SER A 207 -18.33 -5.73 8.25
N SER A 208 -17.81 -6.67 9.04
CA SER A 208 -18.59 -7.47 9.99
C SER A 208 -19.01 -6.68 11.24
N GLY A 209 -19.02 -5.35 11.15
CA GLY A 209 -19.08 -4.44 12.29
C GLY A 209 -17.73 -4.36 13.02
N GLY A 210 -17.63 -3.43 13.98
CA GLY A 210 -16.50 -3.46 14.93
C GLY A 210 -15.16 -2.93 14.44
N GLY A 211 -15.09 -2.33 13.26
CA GLY A 211 -13.84 -1.75 12.75
C GLY A 211 -12.93 -2.73 12.00
N VAL A 212 -13.46 -3.90 11.63
CA VAL A 212 -12.73 -4.96 10.92
C VAL A 212 -13.47 -5.35 9.64
N ALA A 213 -12.72 -5.72 8.61
CA ALA A 213 -13.21 -6.33 7.38
C ALA A 213 -12.50 -7.67 7.16
N VAL A 214 -13.24 -8.66 6.67
CA VAL A 214 -12.70 -10.00 6.34
C VAL A 214 -12.88 -10.22 4.84
N VAL A 215 -11.81 -10.58 4.15
CA VAL A 215 -11.82 -10.81 2.71
C VAL A 215 -11.13 -12.13 2.40
N SER A 216 -11.78 -12.97 1.58
CA SER A 216 -11.19 -14.19 1.05
C SER A 216 -10.70 -13.96 -0.38
N ALA A 217 -9.41 -14.21 -0.62
CA ALA A 217 -8.75 -14.09 -1.91
C ALA A 217 -7.60 -15.11 -1.97
N GLN A 218 -7.60 -16.02 -2.94
CA GLN A 218 -6.59 -17.07 -3.05
C GLN A 218 -5.20 -16.51 -3.33
N GLN A 219 -4.10 -17.15 -2.91
CA GLN A 219 -2.72 -16.69 -3.17
C GLN A 219 -2.39 -16.41 -4.64
N ALA A 220 -2.99 -17.17 -5.56
CA ALA A 220 -2.81 -16.95 -7.01
C ALA A 220 -3.35 -15.58 -7.44
N ASP A 221 -4.34 -15.07 -6.72
CA ASP A 221 -4.90 -13.75 -6.87
C ASP A 221 -4.19 -12.84 -5.86
N ARG A 222 -3.52 -11.78 -6.31
CA ARG A 222 -2.80 -10.88 -5.39
C ARG A 222 -3.71 -9.71 -5.03
N PRO A 223 -4.54 -9.80 -3.97
CA PRO A 223 -5.41 -8.70 -3.61
C PRO A 223 -4.58 -7.49 -3.18
N VAL A 224 -4.96 -6.34 -3.72
CA VAL A 224 -4.48 -5.03 -3.30
C VAL A 224 -5.55 -4.42 -2.43
N PHE A 225 -5.21 -4.07 -1.19
CA PHE A 225 -6.14 -3.47 -0.23
C PHE A 225 -5.85 -1.97 -0.08
N VAL A 226 -6.87 -1.13 -0.03
CA VAL A 226 -6.74 0.32 0.20
C VAL A 226 -7.78 0.75 1.24
N ARG A 227 -7.33 1.51 2.25
CA ARG A 227 -8.21 2.17 3.23
C ARG A 227 -8.57 3.57 2.77
N SER A 228 -9.83 3.81 2.42
CA SER A 228 -10.29 5.10 1.91
C SER A 228 -11.73 5.41 2.30
N ASP A 229 -12.06 6.69 2.44
CA ASP A 229 -13.43 7.16 2.68
C ASP A 229 -14.32 7.04 1.43
N SER A 230 -13.71 7.05 0.24
CA SER A 230 -14.37 6.88 -1.04
C SER A 230 -13.73 5.76 -1.86
N ARG A 231 -14.51 5.13 -2.72
CA ARG A 231 -14.01 4.11 -3.65
C ARG A 231 -12.88 4.71 -4.52
N PRO A 232 -11.69 4.07 -4.59
CA PRO A 232 -10.63 4.51 -5.49
C PRO A 232 -11.08 4.48 -6.96
N ALA A 233 -10.50 5.36 -7.77
CA ALA A 233 -10.75 5.35 -9.21
C ALA A 233 -10.17 4.09 -9.85
N ALA A 234 -10.71 3.68 -11.01
CA ALA A 234 -10.23 2.49 -11.71
C ALA A 234 -8.77 2.62 -12.16
N ASP A 235 -8.31 3.85 -12.43
CA ASP A 235 -6.96 4.21 -12.83
C ASP A 235 -6.12 4.80 -11.68
N ASP A 236 -6.60 4.69 -10.43
CA ASP A 236 -5.80 5.08 -9.28
C ASP A 236 -4.71 4.04 -9.04
N PHE A 237 -3.53 4.36 -9.58
CA PHE A 237 -2.27 3.68 -9.34
C PHE A 237 -1.30 4.50 -8.44
N LEU A 238 -1.84 5.39 -7.58
CA LEU A 238 -1.07 6.12 -6.57
C LEU A 238 -1.49 5.91 -5.12
N SER A 239 -2.73 5.49 -4.84
CA SER A 239 -3.13 5.05 -3.50
C SER A 239 -2.24 3.94 -2.95
N GLU A 240 -1.60 4.19 -1.80
CA GLU A 240 -0.71 3.21 -1.17
C GLU A 240 -1.50 1.98 -0.68
N PRO A 241 -1.14 0.78 -1.14
CA PRO A 241 -1.82 -0.42 -0.70
C PRO A 241 -1.40 -0.83 0.72
N LEU A 242 -2.31 -1.46 1.43
CA LEU A 242 -1.98 -2.12 2.70
C LEU A 242 -1.19 -3.38 2.40
N MET A 243 -0.12 -3.57 3.18
CA MET A 243 0.79 -4.69 3.03
C MET A 243 0.86 -5.46 4.34
N ALA A 244 0.75 -6.79 4.26
CA ALA A 244 0.97 -7.65 5.41
C ALA A 244 2.47 -7.77 5.67
N LYS A 245 2.87 -8.14 6.89
CA LYS A 245 4.29 -8.34 7.22
C LYS A 245 5.02 -9.35 6.32
N PRO A 246 4.43 -10.50 5.94
CA PRO A 246 5.09 -11.44 5.04
C PRO A 246 5.40 -10.83 3.67
N ASP A 247 4.65 -9.81 3.23
CA ASP A 247 4.88 -9.15 1.94
C ASP A 247 6.17 -8.30 1.90
N TYR A 248 6.89 -8.18 3.01
CA TYR A 248 8.21 -7.51 3.07
C TYR A 248 9.38 -8.50 3.06
N GLY A 249 9.12 -9.81 3.11
CA GLY A 249 10.15 -10.85 3.12
C GLY A 249 10.37 -11.50 1.75
N PRO A 250 11.51 -12.19 1.54
CA PRO A 250 11.77 -12.96 0.31
C PRO A 250 10.79 -14.12 0.09
N ASP A 251 10.14 -14.57 1.17
CA ASP A 251 9.13 -15.64 1.17
C ASP A 251 7.69 -15.10 1.05
N GLY A 252 7.53 -13.83 0.65
CA GLY A 252 6.20 -13.23 0.47
C GLY A 252 5.35 -13.97 -0.56
N ALA A 253 4.02 -13.90 -0.42
CA ALA A 253 3.08 -14.44 -1.42
C ALA A 253 3.30 -13.85 -2.82
N PHE A 254 3.88 -12.65 -2.89
CA PHE A 254 4.51 -12.15 -4.11
C PHE A 254 5.99 -12.52 -4.13
N GLN A 255 6.35 -13.56 -4.87
CA GLN A 255 7.71 -13.69 -5.37
C GLN A 255 7.81 -12.85 -6.65
N PRO A 256 8.64 -11.79 -6.68
CA PRO A 256 8.94 -11.08 -7.92
C PRO A 256 9.55 -12.07 -8.90
N HIS A 257 9.25 -11.90 -10.20
CA HIS A 257 10.00 -12.62 -11.23
C HIS A 257 11.50 -12.39 -10.99
N ALA A 258 12.31 -13.46 -10.98
CA ALA A 258 13.74 -13.40 -10.70
C ALA A 258 14.55 -12.53 -11.71
N GLY A 259 13.86 -11.94 -12.68
CA GLY A 259 14.42 -11.11 -13.73
C GLY A 259 15.26 -11.90 -14.70
N LEU A 260 15.77 -11.22 -15.72
CA LEU A 260 16.84 -11.77 -16.55
C LEU A 260 18.14 -11.99 -15.78
N GLY A 261 18.27 -11.45 -14.57
CA GLY A 261 19.47 -11.55 -13.72
C GLY A 261 20.55 -10.56 -14.11
N TRP A 262 20.27 -9.67 -15.05
CA TRP A 262 21.14 -8.58 -15.47
C TRP A 262 21.11 -7.44 -14.46
N THR A 263 22.22 -6.72 -14.34
CA THR A 263 22.40 -5.62 -13.37
C THR A 263 22.97 -4.34 -13.96
N ASP A 264 23.33 -4.33 -15.25
CA ASP A 264 24.00 -3.20 -15.87
C ASP A 264 23.02 -2.22 -16.52
N ASN A 265 23.43 -0.96 -16.57
CA ASN A 265 22.77 0.09 -17.34
C ASN A 265 23.57 0.31 -18.63
N VAL A 266 22.94 0.05 -19.77
CA VAL A 266 23.58 0.10 -21.09
C VAL A 266 22.92 1.13 -22.00
N TRP A 267 23.71 1.71 -22.89
CA TRP A 267 23.24 2.70 -23.86
C TRP A 267 23.04 2.09 -25.24
N ALA A 268 21.82 2.17 -25.77
CA ALA A 268 21.53 1.70 -27.12
C ALA A 268 22.03 2.65 -28.21
N THR A 269 22.46 3.86 -27.84
CA THR A 269 22.92 4.93 -28.75
C THR A 269 24.35 5.38 -28.44
N ASN A 270 25.05 5.97 -29.42
CA ASN A 270 26.39 6.55 -29.21
C ASN A 270 26.36 7.79 -28.32
N ARG A 271 25.22 8.48 -28.31
CA ARG A 271 24.96 9.60 -27.43
C ARG A 271 24.64 9.04 -26.03
N GLN A 272 25.48 9.36 -25.05
CA GLN A 272 25.48 8.81 -23.68
C GLN A 272 25.40 9.89 -22.58
N ASP A 273 25.01 11.12 -22.95
CA ASP A 273 24.81 12.18 -21.97
C ASP A 273 23.50 11.97 -21.20
N GLU A 274 23.63 11.74 -19.90
CA GLU A 274 22.52 11.85 -18.95
C GLU A 274 22.21 13.33 -18.70
N HIS A 275 20.98 13.76 -18.98
CA HIS A 275 20.51 15.06 -18.54
C HIS A 275 20.44 15.09 -17.00
N PRO A 276 20.77 16.20 -16.31
CA PRO A 276 20.82 16.24 -14.84
C PRO A 276 19.52 15.81 -14.14
N GLN A 277 18.37 16.10 -14.76
CA GLN A 277 17.05 15.67 -14.26
C GLN A 277 16.79 14.16 -14.43
N MET A 278 17.59 13.48 -15.26
CA MET A 278 17.48 12.03 -15.48
C MET A 278 17.94 11.22 -14.27
N LYS A 279 18.83 11.77 -13.44
CA LYS A 279 19.24 11.16 -12.15
C LYS A 279 18.11 11.12 -11.11
N SER A 280 17.07 11.93 -11.28
CA SER A 280 15.86 11.94 -10.45
C SER A 280 14.68 11.17 -11.06
N MET A 281 14.84 10.58 -12.24
CA MET A 281 13.76 9.84 -12.90
C MET A 281 13.55 8.51 -12.19
N LEU A 282 12.37 8.38 -11.60
CA LEU A 282 11.89 7.11 -11.06
C LEU A 282 10.93 6.53 -12.09
N SER A 283 11.48 5.94 -13.15
CA SER A 283 10.70 5.42 -14.29
C SER A 283 9.54 4.54 -13.84
N HIS A 284 9.74 3.68 -12.85
CA HIS A 284 8.64 2.87 -12.30
C HIS A 284 7.51 3.72 -11.68
N ARG A 285 7.81 4.82 -10.96
CA ARG A 285 6.78 5.70 -10.37
C ARG A 285 6.04 6.50 -11.41
N ASP A 286 6.74 7.03 -12.41
CA ASP A 286 6.06 7.77 -13.48
C ASP A 286 5.19 6.83 -14.32
N MET A 287 5.64 5.59 -14.53
CA MET A 287 4.83 4.53 -15.15
C MET A 287 3.63 4.13 -14.28
N GLN A 288 3.76 4.07 -12.95
CA GLN A 288 2.65 3.86 -12.03
C GLN A 288 1.65 5.02 -12.09
N ARG A 289 2.11 6.28 -12.07
CA ARG A 289 1.25 7.47 -12.27
C ARG A 289 0.50 7.44 -13.59
N ALA A 290 1.14 6.95 -14.64
CA ALA A 290 0.52 6.77 -15.94
C ALA A 290 -0.44 5.56 -15.99
N GLY A 291 -0.48 4.73 -14.94
CA GLY A 291 -1.24 3.48 -14.90
C GLY A 291 -0.69 2.42 -15.83
N VAL A 292 0.57 2.49 -16.28
CA VAL A 292 1.15 1.48 -17.18
C VAL A 292 1.77 0.32 -16.40
N LEU A 293 2.23 0.62 -15.18
CA LEU A 293 2.87 -0.31 -14.25
C LEU A 293 2.06 -0.43 -12.95
N ASP A 294 2.03 -1.63 -12.37
CA ASP A 294 1.33 -1.90 -11.12
C ASP A 294 2.18 -1.49 -9.89
N TYR A 295 1.55 -1.26 -8.74
CA TYR A 295 2.20 -0.94 -7.46
C TYR A 295 2.98 -2.10 -6.86
N VAL A 296 2.61 -3.32 -7.24
CA VAL A 296 3.29 -4.53 -6.80
C VAL A 296 4.68 -4.65 -7.44
N VAL A 297 5.12 -3.63 -8.18
CA VAL A 297 6.50 -3.46 -8.59
C VAL A 297 7.13 -2.39 -7.69
N ARG A 298 7.77 -2.85 -6.61
CA ARG A 298 8.53 -2.00 -5.70
C ARG A 298 9.92 -1.70 -6.24
N ASP A 299 10.62 -0.79 -5.57
CA ASP A 299 11.99 -0.34 -5.89
C ASP A 299 13.02 -1.47 -6.04
N TYR A 300 12.76 -2.68 -5.54
CA TYR A 300 13.64 -3.85 -5.64
C TYR A 300 13.11 -4.97 -6.56
N GLU A 301 11.92 -4.81 -7.15
CA GLU A 301 11.16 -5.85 -7.87
C GLU A 301 11.08 -5.60 -9.40
N TRP A 302 11.70 -4.52 -9.85
CA TRP A 302 12.02 -4.28 -11.25
C TRP A 302 13.47 -4.70 -11.51
N GLY A 303 13.74 -5.10 -12.74
CA GLY A 303 15.05 -5.55 -13.19
C GLY A 303 16.11 -4.53 -12.82
N ARG A 304 17.24 -5.02 -12.29
CA ARG A 304 18.39 -4.18 -11.95
C ARG A 304 19.13 -3.67 -13.19
N TRP A 305 18.68 -4.04 -14.38
CA TRP A 305 19.21 -3.61 -15.66
C TRP A 305 18.34 -2.52 -16.26
N GLN A 306 18.97 -1.64 -17.05
CA GLN A 306 18.27 -0.67 -17.87
C GLN A 306 18.94 -0.52 -19.23
N VAL A 307 18.12 -0.28 -20.23
CA VAL A 307 18.55 0.21 -21.53
C VAL A 307 18.15 1.66 -21.66
N GLN A 308 19.11 2.50 -22.03
CA GLN A 308 18.93 3.95 -22.16
C GLN A 308 19.24 4.40 -23.58
N ALA A 309 18.46 5.33 -24.12
CA ALA A 309 18.72 5.87 -25.44
C ALA A 309 18.07 7.21 -25.72
N TRP A 310 18.75 8.02 -26.54
CA TRP A 310 18.15 9.16 -27.21
C TRP A 310 17.52 8.74 -28.53
N LEU A 311 16.24 9.06 -28.70
CA LEU A 311 15.47 8.74 -29.90
C LEU A 311 15.65 9.79 -31.00
N PRO A 312 15.39 9.44 -32.27
CA PRO A 312 15.56 10.35 -33.40
C PRO A 312 14.76 11.67 -33.29
N ASP A 313 13.64 11.64 -32.56
CA ASP A 313 12.77 12.80 -32.32
C ASP A 313 13.21 13.66 -31.12
N GLY A 314 14.34 13.33 -30.50
CA GLY A 314 14.88 14.05 -29.35
C GLY A 314 14.28 13.65 -28.00
N ARG A 315 13.39 12.65 -27.95
CA ARG A 315 12.96 12.04 -26.68
C ARG A 315 14.04 11.11 -26.13
N PHE A 316 13.99 10.88 -24.83
CA PHE A 316 14.79 9.88 -24.15
C PHE A 316 13.92 8.68 -23.77
N VAL A 317 14.46 7.47 -23.88
CA VAL A 317 13.79 6.24 -23.45
C VAL A 317 14.61 5.50 -22.40
N SER A 318 13.93 5.00 -21.37
CA SER A 318 14.45 4.07 -20.38
C SER A 318 13.64 2.77 -20.46
N VAL A 319 14.30 1.68 -20.84
CA VAL A 319 13.71 0.34 -20.93
C VAL A 319 14.21 -0.52 -19.78
N PHE A 320 13.30 -1.23 -19.13
CA PHE A 320 13.58 -2.08 -17.98
C PHE A 320 12.61 -3.27 -17.96
N GLU A 321 12.89 -4.25 -17.11
CA GLU A 321 11.97 -5.36 -16.82
C GLU A 321 11.21 -5.10 -15.52
N ALA A 322 9.95 -5.52 -15.44
CA ALA A 322 9.24 -5.66 -14.19
C ALA A 322 8.20 -6.78 -14.31
N ASN A 323 7.98 -7.56 -13.25
CA ASN A 323 6.93 -8.57 -13.21
C ASN A 323 6.90 -9.53 -14.43
N GLY A 324 8.09 -9.89 -14.96
CA GLY A 324 8.22 -10.79 -16.12
C GLY A 324 7.85 -10.17 -17.48
N GLU A 325 7.73 -8.84 -17.55
CA GLU A 325 7.50 -8.09 -18.79
C GLU A 325 8.56 -6.99 -18.94
N THR A 326 8.81 -6.56 -20.18
CA THR A 326 9.61 -5.38 -20.46
C THR A 326 8.73 -4.12 -20.49
N TYR A 327 9.31 -2.96 -20.21
CA TYR A 327 8.63 -1.67 -20.17
C TYR A 327 9.52 -0.59 -20.77
N ALA A 328 8.92 0.43 -21.39
CA ALA A 328 9.60 1.63 -21.84
C ALA A 328 8.97 2.89 -21.25
N ALA A 329 9.76 3.68 -20.53
CA ALA A 329 9.41 5.02 -20.09
C ALA A 329 10.02 6.06 -21.05
N LEU A 330 9.17 6.92 -21.62
CA LEU A 330 9.55 7.96 -22.56
C LEU A 330 9.53 9.32 -21.87
N TYR A 331 10.57 10.11 -22.13
CA TYR A 331 10.76 11.44 -21.58
C TYR A 331 11.07 12.42 -22.70
N ARG A 332 10.62 13.66 -22.56
CA ARG A 332 11.07 14.75 -23.43
C ARG A 332 12.52 15.12 -23.10
N ALA A 333 13.16 15.88 -23.99
CA ALA A 333 14.54 16.33 -23.81
C ALA A 333 14.78 17.11 -22.49
N ASN A 334 13.73 17.72 -21.94
CA ASN A 334 13.75 18.42 -20.65
C ASN A 334 13.45 17.49 -19.46
N GLY A 335 13.57 16.17 -19.60
CA GLY A 335 13.32 15.19 -18.52
C GLY A 335 11.86 15.03 -18.10
N THR A 336 10.90 15.73 -18.71
CA THR A 336 9.48 15.55 -18.38
C THR A 336 8.96 14.23 -18.94
N PHE A 337 8.24 13.46 -18.12
CA PHE A 337 7.60 12.22 -18.56
C PHE A 337 6.60 12.52 -19.69
N ASP A 338 6.76 11.79 -20.79
CA ASP A 338 5.95 11.92 -22.00
C ASP A 338 4.93 10.77 -22.11
N GLY A 339 5.34 9.54 -21.78
CA GLY A 339 4.48 8.37 -21.84
C GLY A 339 5.16 7.08 -21.44
N GLY A 340 4.36 6.03 -21.27
CA GLY A 340 4.81 4.72 -20.84
C GLY A 340 4.24 3.61 -21.70
N LEU A 341 5.01 2.55 -21.93
CA LEU A 341 4.61 1.41 -22.75
C LEU A 341 4.97 0.10 -22.06
N ALA A 342 4.05 -0.86 -22.12
CA ALA A 342 4.36 -2.26 -21.83
C ALA A 342 4.93 -2.91 -23.10
N GLY A 343 5.99 -3.67 -22.93
CA GLY A 343 6.63 -4.47 -23.95
C GLY A 343 6.19 -5.93 -23.92
N SER A 344 7.07 -6.81 -24.35
CA SER A 344 6.81 -8.25 -24.36
C SER A 344 7.13 -8.91 -23.02
N ALA A 345 6.53 -10.08 -22.81
CA ALA A 345 6.94 -10.99 -21.75
C ALA A 345 8.42 -11.37 -21.92
N VAL A 346 9.11 -11.43 -20.79
CA VAL A 346 10.52 -11.75 -20.71
C VAL A 346 10.70 -13.27 -20.71
N ASN A 347 11.59 -13.77 -21.57
CA ASN A 347 11.92 -15.19 -21.62
C ASN A 347 13.44 -15.39 -21.68
N ARG A 348 14.05 -15.76 -20.56
CA ARG A 348 15.50 -15.99 -20.43
C ARG A 348 16.04 -17.04 -21.40
N THR A 349 15.21 -17.96 -21.89
CA THR A 349 15.63 -18.99 -22.84
C THR A 349 15.53 -18.55 -24.30
N ALA A 350 14.86 -17.44 -24.57
CA ALA A 350 14.70 -16.92 -25.93
C ALA A 350 16.03 -16.37 -26.46
N PRO A 351 16.26 -16.44 -27.78
CA PRO A 351 17.41 -15.79 -28.42
C PRO A 351 17.47 -14.27 -28.21
N LEU A 352 16.32 -13.64 -27.96
CA LEU A 352 16.20 -12.24 -27.62
C LEU A 352 15.16 -12.10 -26.48
N PRO A 353 15.61 -12.02 -25.23
CA PRO A 353 14.70 -12.10 -24.08
C PRO A 353 14.00 -10.78 -23.75
N ALA A 354 14.55 -9.63 -24.19
CA ALA A 354 14.00 -8.31 -23.92
C ALA A 354 13.75 -7.54 -25.21
N ARG A 355 12.49 -7.10 -25.41
CA ARG A 355 12.06 -6.32 -26.59
C ARG A 355 10.90 -5.40 -26.27
N VAL A 356 11.00 -4.14 -26.69
CA VAL A 356 9.92 -3.15 -26.55
C VAL A 356 9.77 -2.35 -27.84
N ARG A 357 8.59 -2.41 -28.45
CA ARG A 357 8.26 -1.59 -29.61
C ARG A 357 7.92 -0.16 -29.16
N LEU A 358 8.61 0.82 -29.73
CA LEU A 358 8.41 2.23 -29.46
C LEU A 358 7.25 2.78 -30.32
N PRO A 359 6.64 3.92 -29.94
CA PRO A 359 5.47 4.44 -30.63
C PRO A 359 5.85 5.08 -31.97
N GLY A 360 4.93 5.04 -32.93
CA GLY A 360 5.14 5.59 -34.27
C GLY A 360 6.28 4.88 -35.00
N ASP A 361 7.17 5.66 -35.61
CA ASP A 361 8.30 5.17 -36.42
C ASP A 361 9.63 5.19 -35.66
N LEU A 362 9.58 5.13 -34.33
CA LEU A 362 10.79 5.18 -33.49
C LEU A 362 11.55 3.85 -33.38
N GLY A 363 10.96 2.75 -33.86
CA GLY A 363 11.60 1.45 -33.92
C GLY A 363 11.32 0.55 -32.71
N THR A 364 12.22 -0.42 -32.48
CA THR A 364 12.10 -1.43 -31.43
C THR A 364 13.41 -1.50 -30.65
N VAL A 365 13.34 -1.32 -29.33
CA VAL A 365 14.47 -1.57 -28.43
C VAL A 365 14.60 -3.07 -28.21
N VAL A 366 15.80 -3.61 -28.40
CA VAL A 366 16.11 -5.03 -28.23
C VAL A 366 17.36 -5.19 -27.36
N ALA A 367 17.35 -6.16 -26.45
CA ALA A 367 18.49 -6.41 -25.55
C ALA A 367 18.72 -7.90 -25.27
N GLU A 368 20.00 -8.27 -25.22
CA GLU A 368 20.57 -9.56 -24.81
C GLU A 368 22.00 -9.29 -24.30
N PHE A 369 22.18 -9.23 -22.98
CA PHE A 369 23.48 -8.88 -22.40
C PHE A 369 24.51 -9.98 -22.67
N GLY A 370 25.69 -9.57 -23.12
CA GLY A 370 26.77 -10.43 -23.60
C GLY A 370 26.71 -10.71 -25.11
N ALA A 371 25.61 -10.39 -25.81
CA ALA A 371 25.50 -10.58 -27.26
C ALA A 371 25.93 -9.34 -28.06
N ARG A 372 26.12 -9.54 -29.36
CA ARG A 372 26.22 -8.48 -30.37
C ARG A 372 24.94 -8.48 -31.21
N ILE A 373 24.29 -7.32 -31.29
CA ILE A 373 22.94 -7.19 -31.84
C ILE A 373 22.94 -6.23 -33.03
N GLY A 374 22.22 -6.60 -34.08
CA GLY A 374 21.98 -5.76 -35.25
C GLY A 374 23.13 -5.73 -36.26
N PRO A 375 22.98 -4.97 -37.36
CA PRO A 375 23.95 -4.92 -38.45
C PRO A 375 25.29 -4.34 -38.01
N ASP A 376 25.27 -3.41 -37.05
CA ASP A 376 26.47 -2.78 -36.49
C ASP A 376 27.11 -3.62 -35.37
N ARG A 377 26.56 -4.80 -35.06
CA ARG A 377 27.04 -5.72 -34.01
C ARG A 377 27.25 -5.01 -32.67
N ARG A 378 26.27 -4.19 -32.26
CA ARG A 378 26.34 -3.43 -31.01
C ARG A 378 26.34 -4.37 -29.80
N PRO A 379 27.17 -4.14 -28.78
CA PRO A 379 27.14 -4.95 -27.57
C PRO A 379 25.84 -4.72 -26.80
N ASP A 380 25.27 -5.82 -26.30
CA ASP A 380 24.16 -5.93 -25.34
C ASP A 380 22.78 -5.45 -25.81
N VAL A 381 22.74 -4.41 -26.65
CA VAL A 381 21.53 -3.66 -26.94
C VAL A 381 21.58 -3.00 -28.31
N TRP A 382 20.41 -2.89 -28.96
CA TRP A 382 20.24 -2.12 -30.17
C TRP A 382 18.84 -1.51 -30.28
N ILE A 383 18.71 -0.41 -31.03
CA ILE A 383 17.42 0.11 -31.49
C ILE A 383 17.28 -0.26 -32.96
N ALA A 384 16.45 -1.26 -33.21
CA ALA A 384 16.08 -1.64 -34.56
C ALA A 384 15.21 -0.52 -35.17
N PRO A 385 15.57 0.07 -36.31
CA PRO A 385 14.76 1.09 -36.98
C PRO A 385 13.32 0.62 -37.24
N ALA A 386 12.38 1.55 -37.38
CA ALA A 386 11.03 1.19 -37.79
C ALA A 386 11.00 0.43 -39.11
N GLY A 387 10.12 -0.58 -39.19
CA GLY A 387 10.04 -1.50 -40.33
C GLY A 387 11.04 -2.66 -40.29
N THR A 388 11.98 -2.70 -39.33
CA THR A 388 12.85 -3.88 -39.13
C THR A 388 12.00 -5.09 -38.71
N THR A 389 12.07 -6.17 -39.49
CA THR A 389 11.29 -7.41 -39.24
C THR A 389 12.07 -8.48 -38.49
N GLU A 390 13.40 -8.46 -38.61
CA GLU A 390 14.30 -9.43 -37.97
C GLU A 390 15.60 -8.76 -37.51
N VAL A 391 16.23 -9.34 -36.50
CA VAL A 391 17.52 -8.89 -35.97
C VAL A 391 18.48 -10.05 -35.82
N ALA A 392 19.72 -9.84 -36.26
CA ALA A 392 20.81 -10.76 -36.00
C ALA A 392 21.26 -10.61 -34.54
N VAL A 393 21.29 -11.71 -33.80
CA VAL A 393 21.84 -11.80 -32.44
C VAL A 393 23.00 -12.79 -32.45
N GLU A 394 24.20 -12.30 -32.18
CA GLU A 394 25.42 -13.09 -32.09
C GLU A 394 25.85 -13.26 -30.63
N ARG A 395 25.95 -14.51 -30.19
CA ARG A 395 26.27 -14.86 -28.80
C ARG A 395 27.78 -14.96 -28.56
N PRO A 396 28.24 -14.93 -27.29
CA PRO A 396 29.66 -15.07 -26.94
C PRO A 396 30.35 -16.32 -27.50
N ASN A 397 29.59 -17.40 -27.71
CA ASN A 397 30.11 -18.66 -28.26
C ASN A 397 30.28 -18.65 -29.79
N GLY A 398 29.93 -17.53 -30.46
CA GLY A 398 30.02 -17.37 -31.92
C GLY A 398 28.76 -17.78 -32.68
N ASP A 399 27.73 -18.28 -32.01
CA ASP A 399 26.46 -18.60 -32.65
C ASP A 399 25.72 -17.32 -33.05
N SER A 400 25.23 -17.26 -34.28
CA SER A 400 24.41 -16.16 -34.78
C SER A 400 23.02 -16.67 -35.17
N VAL A 401 21.98 -16.01 -34.66
CA VAL A 401 20.58 -16.36 -34.90
C VAL A 401 19.83 -15.13 -35.41
N GLN A 402 18.99 -15.31 -36.43
CA GLN A 402 18.03 -14.29 -36.85
C GLN A 402 16.76 -14.41 -36.01
N VAL A 403 16.37 -13.32 -35.36
CA VAL A 403 15.22 -13.28 -34.45
C VAL A 403 14.15 -12.35 -35.01
N PRO A 404 12.92 -12.84 -35.26
CA PRO A 404 11.81 -11.99 -35.65
C PRO A 404 11.45 -10.95 -34.57
N LEU A 405 11.12 -9.73 -35.01
CA LEU A 405 10.68 -8.63 -34.13
C LEU A 405 9.15 -8.48 -34.06
N ALA A 406 8.41 -9.32 -34.80
CA ALA A 406 6.95 -9.35 -34.83
C ALA A 406 6.32 -9.87 -33.54
#